data_AF-A0A091C052-F1
#
_entry.id   AF-A0A091C052-F1
#
_cell.length_a   1.000
_cell.length_b   1.000
_cell.length_c   1.000
_cell.angle_alpha   90.00
_cell.angle_beta   90.00
_cell.angle_gamma   90.00
#
_symmetry.space_group_name_H-M   'P 1'
#
loop_
_entity.id
_entity.type
_entity.pdbx_description
1 polymer ?
#
loop_
_entity_poly.entity_id
_entity_poly.type
_entity_poly.pdbx_seq_one_letter_code
_entity_poly.pdbx_strand_id
1 'polypeptide(L)'
;MKRNAKWKIILNLVLLLVILGVMFYFVQNSMRAIFIELKETNLILLAGVLFLGLLHQFFEGCGIKETVRGFAPNFTIFDGMMTSFYSAFYRVITFGAGTLLAEIGFYKKKGIKISQGVGASTLHMVSYKTAIITYAILNFIFYFTSMLKQRPEMIGMILIGTILTSLLVITLVLLSLSLNIQVAVLLFCNRFVHNEKLTLLR
;
A
#
# COMPACT_ATOMS: atom_id res chain seq x y z
N MET A 1 -21.53 -15.57 21.15
CA MET A 1 -21.36 -16.61 20.10
C MET A 1 -19.88 -16.96 19.91
N LYS A 2 -19.40 -18.04 20.54
CA LYS A 2 -18.03 -18.59 20.36
C LYS A 2 -17.97 -19.32 19.00
N ARG A 3 -17.85 -18.59 17.89
CA ARG A 3 -17.63 -19.21 16.57
C ARG A 3 -16.22 -19.81 16.57
N ASN A 4 -16.15 -21.14 16.72
CA ASN A 4 -14.96 -21.95 16.94
C ASN A 4 -13.76 -21.48 16.10
N ALA A 5 -12.62 -21.22 16.74
CA ALA A 5 -11.39 -20.74 16.08
C ALA A 5 -10.99 -21.61 14.87
N LYS A 6 -11.24 -22.92 14.94
CA LYS A 6 -11.05 -23.87 13.83
C LYS A 6 -11.86 -23.50 12.58
N TRP A 7 -13.11 -23.06 12.73
CA TRP A 7 -13.95 -22.66 11.60
C TRP A 7 -13.47 -21.36 10.95
N LYS A 8 -12.92 -20.42 11.72
CA LYS A 8 -12.30 -19.21 11.17
C LYS A 8 -11.05 -19.54 10.34
N ILE A 9 -10.23 -20.47 10.81
CA ILE A 9 -9.03 -20.92 10.08
C ILE A 9 -9.43 -21.63 8.78
N ILE A 10 -10.39 -22.55 8.85
CA ILE A 10 -10.91 -23.26 7.67
C ILE A 10 -11.47 -22.26 6.65
N LEU A 11 -12.28 -21.30 7.08
CA LEU A 11 -12.82 -20.27 6.19
C LEU A 11 -11.71 -19.45 5.52
N ASN A 12 -10.68 -19.04 6.28
CA ASN A 12 -9.56 -18.27 5.74
C ASN A 12 -8.73 -19.08 4.75
N LEU A 13 -8.56 -20.39 5.00
CA LEU A 13 -7.85 -21.31 4.10
C LEU A 13 -8.63 -21.55 2.80
N VAL A 14 -9.95 -21.73 2.89
CA VAL A 14 -10.82 -21.84 1.71
C VAL A 14 -10.78 -20.55 0.89
N LEU A 15 -10.86 -19.39 1.54
CA LEU A 15 -10.75 -18.09 0.87
C LEU A 15 -9.39 -17.93 0.16
N LEU A 16 -8.30 -18.33 0.83
CA LEU A 16 -6.96 -18.33 0.24
C LEU A 16 -6.88 -19.22 -1.01
N LEU A 17 -7.42 -20.43 -0.94
CA LEU A 17 -7.46 -21.35 -2.09
C LEU A 17 -8.28 -20.80 -3.25
N VAL A 18 -9.40 -20.14 -2.97
CA VAL A 18 -10.22 -19.47 -3.99
C VAL A 18 -9.43 -18.35 -4.65
N ILE A 19 -8.77 -17.48 -3.87
CA ILE A 19 -7.94 -16.39 -4.41
C ILE A 19 -6.83 -16.96 -5.29
N LEU A 20 -6.09 -17.98 -4.81
CA LEU A 20 -5.03 -18.62 -5.58
C LEU A 20 -5.56 -19.31 -6.85
N GLY A 21 -6.73 -19.93 -6.78
CA GLY A 21 -7.38 -20.57 -7.93
C GLY A 21 -7.78 -19.56 -9.01
N VAL A 22 -8.38 -18.43 -8.61
CA VAL A 22 -8.70 -17.33 -9.53
C VAL A 22 -7.44 -16.76 -10.16
N MET A 23 -6.39 -16.53 -9.36
CA MET A 23 -5.10 -16.06 -9.89
C MET A 23 -4.53 -17.04 -10.91
N PHE A 24 -4.54 -18.34 -10.62
CA PHE A 24 -4.04 -19.36 -11.56
C PHE A 24 -4.86 -19.40 -12.85
N TYR A 25 -6.19 -19.35 -12.76
CA TYR A 25 -7.08 -19.36 -13.92
C TYR A 25 -6.84 -18.18 -14.88
N PHE A 26 -6.62 -16.97 -14.34
CA PHE A 26 -6.32 -15.80 -15.17
C PHE A 26 -4.93 -15.87 -15.80
N VAL A 27 -3.99 -16.49 -15.11
CA VAL A 27 -2.57 -16.45 -15.47
C VAL A 27 -2.18 -17.60 -16.41
N GLN A 28 -2.83 -18.77 -16.34
CA GLN A 28 -2.48 -19.97 -17.10
C GLN A 28 -2.35 -19.76 -18.61
N ASN A 29 -3.22 -18.93 -19.20
CA ASN A 29 -3.22 -18.68 -20.64
C ASN A 29 -1.98 -17.88 -21.10
N SER A 30 -1.37 -17.13 -20.20
CA SER A 30 -0.22 -16.27 -20.48
C SER A 30 1.10 -16.85 -19.96
N MET A 31 1.07 -17.86 -19.08
CA MET A 31 2.27 -18.40 -18.43
C MET A 31 3.33 -18.87 -19.41
N ARG A 32 2.92 -19.64 -20.42
CA ARG A 32 3.87 -20.17 -21.41
C ARG A 32 4.56 -19.04 -22.18
N ALA A 33 3.81 -18.03 -22.60
CA ALA A 33 4.37 -16.86 -23.30
C ALA A 33 5.33 -16.07 -22.40
N ILE A 34 4.95 -15.86 -21.13
CA ILE A 34 5.81 -15.17 -20.14
C ILE A 34 7.13 -15.90 -19.94
N PHE A 35 7.12 -17.23 -19.80
CA PHE A 35 8.37 -17.99 -19.60
C PHE A 35 9.27 -18.00 -20.84
N ILE A 36 8.69 -17.99 -22.05
CA ILE A 36 9.46 -17.89 -23.29
C ILE A 36 10.13 -16.51 -23.38
N GLU A 37 9.37 -15.44 -23.22
CA GLU A 37 9.89 -14.06 -23.22
C GLU A 37 10.96 -13.85 -22.13
N LEU A 38 10.73 -14.38 -20.93
CA LEU A 38 11.70 -14.26 -19.84
C LEU A 38 13.03 -14.97 -20.16
N LYS A 39 12.98 -16.08 -20.90
CA LYS A 39 14.17 -16.80 -21.34
C LYS A 39 14.90 -16.07 -22.47
N GLU A 40 14.18 -15.42 -23.37
CA GLU A 40 14.75 -14.66 -24.49
C GLU A 40 15.14 -13.23 -24.12
N THR A 41 14.78 -12.77 -22.91
CA THR A 41 15.09 -11.43 -22.42
C THR A 41 16.60 -11.21 -22.34
N ASN A 42 17.06 -10.15 -23.00
CA ASN A 42 18.46 -9.72 -22.98
C ASN A 42 18.91 -9.32 -21.56
N LEU A 43 20.10 -9.77 -21.16
CA LEU A 43 20.74 -9.41 -19.88
C LEU A 43 20.87 -7.90 -19.65
N ILE A 44 21.03 -7.10 -20.72
CA ILE A 44 21.10 -5.64 -20.64
C ILE A 44 19.75 -5.05 -20.22
N LEU A 45 18.64 -5.57 -20.77
CA LEU A 45 17.30 -5.15 -20.38
C LEU A 45 17.02 -5.55 -18.93
N LEU A 46 17.42 -6.77 -18.54
CA LEU A 46 17.30 -7.22 -17.16
C LEU A 46 18.06 -6.30 -16.19
N ALA A 47 19.31 -5.96 -16.50
CA ALA A 47 20.11 -5.03 -15.70
C ALA A 47 19.47 -3.64 -15.64
N GLY A 48 18.92 -3.14 -16.74
CA GLY A 48 18.22 -1.86 -16.80
C GLY A 48 16.97 -1.84 -15.91
N VAL A 49 16.14 -2.88 -15.96
CA VAL A 49 14.93 -3.00 -15.11
C VAL A 49 15.31 -3.08 -13.64
N LEU A 50 16.34 -3.86 -13.29
CA LEU A 50 16.84 -3.95 -11.92
C LEU A 50 17.36 -2.60 -11.43
N PHE A 51 18.12 -1.88 -12.27
CA PHE A 51 18.62 -0.56 -11.94
C PHE A 51 17.49 0.44 -11.69
N LEU A 52 16.48 0.49 -12.58
CA LEU A 52 15.31 1.34 -12.39
C LEU A 52 14.50 0.97 -11.15
N GLY A 53 14.39 -0.33 -10.83
CA GLY A 53 13.74 -0.80 -9.61
C GLY A 53 14.47 -0.35 -8.34
N LEU A 54 15.81 -0.43 -8.33
CA LEU A 54 16.63 0.08 -7.22
C LEU A 54 16.53 1.60 -7.09
N LEU A 55 16.50 2.31 -8.22
CA LEU A 55 16.36 3.75 -8.25
C LEU A 55 15.00 4.21 -7.72
N HIS A 56 13.91 3.52 -8.11
CA HIS A 56 12.59 3.71 -7.50
C HIS A 56 12.65 3.52 -5.99
N GLN A 57 13.30 2.47 -5.52
CA GLN A 57 13.43 2.19 -4.09
C GLN A 57 14.24 3.25 -3.34
N PHE A 58 15.26 3.81 -3.98
CA PHE A 58 16.03 4.91 -3.43
C PHE A 58 15.17 6.16 -3.22
N PHE A 59 14.34 6.53 -4.21
CA PHE A 59 13.41 7.67 -4.08
C PHE A 59 12.35 7.43 -3.01
N GLU A 60 11.81 6.22 -2.92
CA GLU A 60 10.93 5.80 -1.81
C GLU A 60 11.62 5.95 -0.45
N GLY A 61 12.88 5.50 -0.34
CA GLY A 61 13.67 5.65 0.88
C GLY A 61 13.89 7.11 1.30
N CYS A 62 14.10 8.01 0.33
CA CYS A 62 14.16 9.45 0.57
C CYS A 62 12.82 10.01 1.08
N GLY A 63 11.69 9.61 0.47
CA GLY A 63 10.35 10.02 0.90
C GLY A 63 10.02 9.57 2.32
N ILE A 64 10.34 8.32 2.66
CA ILE A 64 10.18 7.77 4.02
C ILE A 64 11.02 8.55 5.03
N LYS A 65 12.29 8.81 4.71
CA LYS A 65 13.18 9.59 5.58
C LYS A 65 12.58 10.97 5.88
N GLU A 66 12.12 11.68 4.86
CA GLU A 66 11.55 13.02 5.05
C GLU A 66 10.28 12.96 5.89
N THR A 67 9.47 11.91 5.73
CA THR A 67 8.25 11.68 6.51
C THR A 67 8.53 11.48 8.01
N VAL A 68 9.61 10.78 8.37
CA VAL A 68 9.97 10.51 9.78
C VAL A 68 10.93 11.53 10.39
N ARG A 69 11.47 12.45 9.59
CA ARG A 69 12.51 13.41 9.98
C ARG A 69 12.16 14.21 11.24
N GLY A 70 10.89 14.57 11.42
CA GLY A 70 10.41 15.32 12.58
C GLY A 70 10.52 14.58 13.93
N PHE A 71 10.65 13.25 13.92
CA PHE A 71 10.69 12.44 15.14
C PHE A 71 11.97 11.58 15.26
N ALA A 72 12.67 11.35 14.15
CA ALA A 72 13.88 10.52 14.11
C ALA A 72 14.94 11.15 13.18
N PRO A 73 15.69 12.16 13.64
CA PRO A 73 16.68 12.87 12.82
C PRO A 73 17.86 11.97 12.40
N ASN A 74 18.15 10.93 13.17
CA ASN A 74 19.21 9.95 12.88
C ASN A 74 18.78 8.90 11.84
N PHE A 75 17.53 8.94 11.37
CA PHE A 75 17.01 7.98 10.39
C PHE A 75 17.65 8.23 9.01
N THR A 76 18.36 7.24 8.49
CA THR A 76 19.12 7.39 7.25
C THR A 76 18.27 7.08 6.01
N ILE A 77 18.75 7.47 4.83
CA ILE A 77 18.10 7.10 3.55
C ILE A 77 18.12 5.58 3.36
N PHE A 78 19.20 4.92 3.79
CA PHE A 78 19.32 3.47 3.72
C PHE A 78 18.28 2.78 4.61
N ASP A 79 18.02 3.31 5.82
CA ASP A 79 16.94 2.81 6.67
C ASP A 79 15.56 2.95 6.00
N GLY A 80 15.33 4.06 5.27
CA GLY A 80 14.12 4.26 4.47
C GLY A 80 14.00 3.23 3.35
N MET A 81 15.09 3.01 2.61
CA MET A 81 15.14 2.02 1.53
C MET A 81 14.85 0.60 2.05
N MET A 82 15.44 0.24 3.20
CA MET A 82 15.19 -1.04 3.87
C MET A 82 13.75 -1.16 4.38
N THR A 83 13.19 -0.07 4.91
CA THR A 83 11.77 -0.02 5.29
C THR A 83 10.87 -0.33 4.11
N SER A 84 11.12 0.30 2.96
CA SER A 84 10.33 0.06 1.76
C SER A 84 10.51 -1.38 1.23
N PHE A 85 11.72 -1.96 1.32
CA PHE A 85 11.93 -3.34 0.85
C PHE A 85 11.19 -4.34 1.76
N TYR A 86 11.28 -4.11 3.06
CA TYR A 86 10.59 -4.89 4.07
C TYR A 86 9.07 -4.79 3.88
N SER A 87 8.55 -3.58 3.67
CA SER A 87 7.13 -3.32 3.40
C SER A 87 6.66 -4.01 2.10
N ALA A 88 7.44 -3.91 1.02
CA ALA A 88 7.14 -4.56 -0.25
C ALA A 88 7.12 -6.09 -0.15
N PHE A 89 8.07 -6.67 0.59
CA PHE A 89 8.10 -8.11 0.84
C PHE A 89 6.85 -8.56 1.61
N TYR A 90 6.52 -7.88 2.71
CA TYR A 90 5.32 -8.19 3.49
C TYR A 90 4.04 -7.98 2.69
N ARG A 91 3.98 -6.98 1.81
CA ARG A 91 2.86 -6.79 0.89
C ARG A 91 2.63 -8.01 0.01
N VAL A 92 3.68 -8.66 -0.48
CA VAL A 92 3.55 -9.89 -1.30
C VAL A 92 3.09 -11.07 -0.45
N ILE A 93 3.79 -11.38 0.65
CA ILE A 93 3.49 -12.59 1.44
C ILE A 93 2.17 -12.51 2.24
N THR A 94 1.66 -11.30 2.48
CA THR A 94 0.40 -11.06 3.21
C THR A 94 -0.75 -10.60 2.31
N PHE A 95 -0.56 -10.61 0.98
CA PHE A 95 -1.53 -10.09 0.01
C PHE A 95 -1.99 -8.66 0.35
N GLY A 96 -1.06 -7.82 0.79
CA GLY A 96 -1.26 -6.42 1.11
C GLY A 96 -1.73 -6.11 2.53
N ALA A 97 -2.32 -7.07 3.25
CA ALA A 97 -2.90 -6.84 4.58
C ALA A 97 -1.87 -6.46 5.66
N GLY A 98 -0.64 -6.97 5.54
CA GLY A 98 0.45 -6.76 6.51
C GLY A 98 1.38 -5.59 6.20
N THR A 99 1.17 -4.86 5.10
CA THR A 99 2.08 -3.80 4.62
C THR A 99 2.29 -2.71 5.68
N LEU A 100 1.18 -2.17 6.21
CA LEU A 100 1.20 -1.12 7.23
C LEU A 100 1.88 -1.59 8.53
N LEU A 101 1.56 -2.81 8.96
CA LEU A 101 2.13 -3.40 10.18
C LEU A 101 3.63 -3.67 10.04
N ALA A 102 4.09 -4.05 8.85
CA ALA A 102 5.50 -4.26 8.56
C ALA A 102 6.29 -2.96 8.64
N GLU A 103 5.75 -1.87 8.06
CA GLU A 103 6.35 -0.54 8.12
C GLU A 103 6.45 -0.02 9.57
N ILE A 104 5.34 -0.04 10.32
CA ILE A 104 5.33 0.35 11.74
C ILE A 104 6.25 -0.54 12.58
N GLY A 105 6.29 -1.85 12.29
CA GLY A 105 7.17 -2.81 12.94
C GLY A 105 8.65 -2.49 12.71
N PHE A 106 9.00 -2.02 11.51
CA PHE A 106 10.36 -1.57 11.19
C PHE A 106 10.71 -0.28 11.95
N TYR A 107 9.81 0.71 11.96
CA TYR A 107 9.98 1.94 12.74
C TYR A 107 10.19 1.66 14.23
N LYS A 108 9.43 0.72 14.81
CA LYS A 108 9.62 0.28 16.20
C LYS A 108 11.03 -0.25 16.45
N LYS A 109 11.56 -1.09 15.55
CA LYS A 109 12.93 -1.63 15.65
C LYS A 109 14.00 -0.53 15.59
N LYS A 110 13.70 0.60 14.95
CA LYS A 110 14.56 1.78 14.85
C LYS A 110 14.33 2.81 15.97
N GLY A 111 13.54 2.47 16.99
CA GLY A 111 13.32 3.31 18.18
C GLY A 111 12.22 4.37 18.04
N ILE A 112 11.46 4.37 16.95
CA ILE A 112 10.34 5.30 16.75
C ILE A 112 9.12 4.80 17.56
N LYS A 113 8.46 5.70 18.29
CA LYS A 113 7.24 5.35 19.05
C LYS A 113 6.14 4.89 18.09
N ILE A 114 5.37 3.87 18.48
CA ILE A 114 4.29 3.32 17.65
C ILE A 114 3.29 4.39 17.22
N SER A 115 2.92 5.31 18.11
CA SER A 115 2.01 6.42 17.80
C SER A 115 2.55 7.32 16.68
N GLN A 116 3.84 7.64 16.72
CA GLN A 116 4.52 8.43 15.69
C GLN A 116 4.69 7.63 14.38
N GLY A 117 5.00 6.34 14.47
CA GLY A 117 5.14 5.46 13.31
C GLY A 117 3.84 5.25 12.52
N VAL A 118 2.70 5.18 13.22
CA VAL A 118 1.37 5.13 12.57
C VAL A 118 1.10 6.41 11.80
N GLY A 119 1.36 7.58 12.40
CA GLY A 119 1.18 8.88 11.74
C GLY A 119 2.11 9.05 10.53
N ALA A 120 3.38 8.67 10.68
CA ALA A 120 4.36 8.72 9.60
C ALA A 120 3.96 7.81 8.43
N SER A 121 3.62 6.55 8.69
CA SER A 121 3.16 5.63 7.64
C SER A 121 1.86 6.11 6.96
N THR A 122 0.96 6.76 7.70
CA THR A 122 -0.26 7.37 7.14
C THR A 122 0.07 8.54 6.22
N LEU A 123 0.96 9.44 6.65
CA LEU A 123 1.43 10.57 5.83
C LEU A 123 2.08 10.06 4.55
N HIS A 124 2.96 9.07 4.68
CA HIS A 124 3.62 8.41 3.57
C HIS A 124 2.61 7.84 2.56
N MET A 125 1.59 7.11 3.04
CA MET A 125 0.52 6.57 2.20
C MET A 125 -0.31 7.65 1.49
N VAL A 126 -0.64 8.75 2.18
CA VAL A 126 -1.36 9.88 1.59
C VAL A 126 -0.52 10.54 0.50
N SER A 127 0.76 10.83 0.78
CA SER A 127 1.68 11.42 -0.21
C SER A 127 1.82 10.54 -1.45
N TYR A 128 1.99 9.23 -1.27
CA TYR A 128 2.08 8.27 -2.37
C TYR A 128 0.81 8.25 -3.23
N LYS A 129 -0.37 8.19 -2.60
CA LYS A 129 -1.65 8.20 -3.34
C LYS A 129 -1.91 9.53 -4.05
N THR A 130 -1.55 10.65 -3.44
CA THR A 130 -1.63 11.97 -4.07
C THR A 130 -0.75 12.02 -5.32
N ALA A 131 0.49 11.54 -5.23
CA ALA A 131 1.39 11.49 -6.38
C ALA A 131 0.82 10.63 -7.53
N ILE A 132 0.21 9.48 -7.23
CA ILE A 132 -0.47 8.64 -8.22
C ILE A 132 -1.63 9.38 -8.90
N ILE A 133 -2.47 10.06 -8.13
CA ILE A 133 -3.60 10.82 -8.69
C ILE A 133 -3.09 11.94 -9.60
N THR A 134 -2.10 12.72 -9.15
CA THR A 134 -1.50 13.78 -9.96
C THR A 134 -0.93 13.21 -11.26
N TYR A 135 -0.19 12.10 -11.18
CA TYR A 135 0.34 11.44 -12.36
C TYR A 135 -0.76 10.95 -13.30
N ALA A 136 -1.84 10.36 -12.78
CA ALA A 136 -2.97 9.89 -13.58
C ALA A 136 -3.68 11.05 -14.30
N ILE A 137 -3.94 12.16 -13.60
CA ILE A 137 -4.57 13.35 -14.19
C ILE A 137 -3.69 13.95 -15.29
N LEU A 138 -2.39 14.10 -15.04
CA LEU A 138 -1.46 14.63 -16.04
C LEU A 138 -1.43 13.75 -17.29
N ASN A 139 -1.29 12.43 -17.13
CA ASN A 139 -1.30 11.50 -18.26
C ASN A 139 -2.63 11.54 -19.01
N PHE A 140 -3.75 11.63 -18.29
CA PHE A 140 -5.06 11.73 -18.90
C PHE A 140 -5.15 12.99 -19.77
N ILE A 141 -4.67 14.14 -19.31
CA ILE A 141 -4.68 15.40 -20.07
C ILE A 141 -3.80 15.29 -21.32
N PHE A 142 -2.56 14.83 -21.18
CA PHE A 142 -1.61 14.79 -22.30
C PHE A 142 -1.99 13.74 -23.37
N TYR A 143 -2.53 12.59 -22.96
CA TYR A 143 -2.79 11.47 -23.87
C TYR A 143 -4.27 11.25 -24.19
N PHE A 144 -5.16 12.17 -23.80
CA PHE A 144 -6.61 12.05 -23.97
C PHE A 144 -7.01 11.69 -25.41
N THR A 145 -6.54 12.45 -26.39
CA THR A 145 -6.87 12.28 -27.80
C THR A 145 -6.35 10.96 -28.37
N SER A 146 -5.16 10.53 -27.93
CA SER A 146 -4.57 9.26 -28.35
C SER A 146 -5.32 8.06 -27.77
N MET A 147 -5.75 8.15 -26.50
CA MET A 147 -6.57 7.13 -25.85
C MET A 147 -7.94 6.96 -26.50
N LEU A 148 -8.62 8.06 -26.86
CA LEU A 148 -9.91 8.02 -27.54
C LEU A 148 -9.87 7.23 -28.85
N LYS A 149 -8.76 7.34 -29.59
CA LYS A 149 -8.60 6.67 -30.89
C LYS A 149 -8.22 5.20 -30.76
N GLN A 150 -7.34 4.85 -29.84
CA GLN A 150 -6.79 3.49 -29.76
C GLN A 150 -7.57 2.59 -28.81
N ARG A 151 -8.03 3.11 -27.66
CA ARG A 151 -8.60 2.33 -26.56
C ARG A 151 -9.62 3.15 -25.75
N PRO A 152 -10.78 3.50 -26.34
CA PRO A 152 -11.80 4.30 -25.66
C PRO A 152 -12.36 3.63 -24.40
N GLU A 153 -12.41 2.30 -24.37
CA GLU A 153 -12.93 1.52 -23.22
C GLU A 153 -12.10 1.70 -21.94
N MET A 154 -10.80 2.05 -22.05
CA MET A 154 -9.96 2.26 -20.87
C MET A 154 -10.20 3.61 -20.19
N ILE A 155 -10.76 4.59 -20.89
CA ILE A 155 -11.00 5.95 -20.37
C ILE A 155 -11.93 5.88 -19.14
N GLY A 156 -13.02 5.11 -19.24
CA GLY A 156 -13.97 4.94 -18.14
C GLY A 156 -13.33 4.32 -16.89
N MET A 157 -12.51 3.28 -17.08
CA MET A 157 -11.80 2.63 -15.96
C MET A 157 -10.80 3.58 -15.27
N ILE A 158 -10.03 4.35 -16.04
CA ILE A 158 -9.10 5.34 -15.48
C ILE A 158 -9.85 6.42 -14.70
N LEU A 159 -10.97 6.91 -15.24
CA LEU A 159 -11.78 7.94 -14.58
C LEU A 159 -12.34 7.44 -13.25
N ILE A 160 -12.95 6.25 -13.24
CA ILE A 160 -13.49 5.62 -12.03
C ILE A 160 -12.39 5.41 -10.99
N GLY A 161 -11.23 4.87 -11.41
CA GLY A 161 -10.09 4.65 -10.51
C GLY A 161 -9.56 5.94 -9.91
N THR A 162 -9.49 7.01 -10.71
CA THR A 162 -9.03 8.34 -10.27
C THR A 162 -10.00 8.96 -9.28
N ILE A 163 -11.32 8.92 -9.54
CA ILE A 163 -12.35 9.42 -8.64
C ILE A 163 -12.33 8.67 -7.31
N LEU A 164 -12.30 7.33 -7.37
CA LEU A 164 -12.29 6.48 -6.17
C LEU A 164 -11.05 6.76 -5.30
N THR A 165 -9.87 6.86 -5.92
CA THR A 165 -8.62 7.12 -5.19
C THR A 165 -8.62 8.54 -4.62
N SER A 166 -9.15 9.52 -5.36
CA SER A 166 -9.30 10.91 -4.88
C SER A 166 -10.22 10.98 -3.67
N LEU A 167 -11.36 10.29 -3.71
CA LEU A 167 -12.28 10.20 -2.58
C LEU A 167 -11.58 9.61 -1.35
N LEU A 168 -10.83 8.53 -1.53
CA LEU A 168 -10.06 7.89 -0.46
C LEU A 168 -9.06 8.88 0.17
N VAL A 169 -8.28 9.59 -0.64
CA VAL A 169 -7.29 10.57 -0.16
C VAL A 169 -7.97 11.71 0.57
N ILE A 170 -9.05 12.27 0.03
CA ILE A 170 -9.83 13.34 0.67
C ILE A 170 -10.34 12.86 2.04
N THR A 171 -10.91 11.66 2.13
CA THR A 171 -11.36 11.09 3.40
C THR A 171 -10.22 10.93 4.40
N LEU A 172 -9.06 10.42 3.99
CA LEU A 172 -7.89 10.27 4.86
C LEU A 172 -7.36 11.62 5.36
N VAL A 173 -7.31 12.63 4.49
CA VAL A 173 -6.85 13.98 4.85
C VAL A 173 -7.83 14.66 5.79
N LEU A 174 -9.15 14.59 5.52
CA LEU A 174 -10.18 15.12 6.41
C LEU A 174 -10.11 14.47 7.79
N LEU A 175 -9.95 13.15 7.84
CA LEU A 175 -9.79 12.41 9.10
C LEU A 175 -8.49 12.79 9.81
N SER A 176 -7.41 13.08 9.07
CA SER A 176 -6.13 13.53 9.65
C SER A 176 -6.16 14.95 10.19
N LEU A 177 -6.96 15.85 9.59
CA LEU A 177 -7.05 17.26 9.97
C LEU A 177 -8.11 17.56 11.05
N SER A 178 -9.17 16.77 11.13
CA SER A 178 -10.30 17.06 12.03
C SER A 178 -10.28 16.24 13.31
N LEU A 179 -9.87 16.88 14.40
CA LEU A 179 -9.90 16.31 15.76
C LEU A 179 -11.29 15.79 16.15
N ASN A 180 -12.37 16.48 15.74
CA ASN A 180 -13.73 16.03 16.03
C ASN A 180 -14.09 14.71 15.33
N ILE A 181 -13.64 14.50 14.10
CA ILE A 181 -13.90 13.23 13.39
C ILE A 181 -13.02 12.12 13.97
N GLN A 182 -11.77 12.42 14.33
CA GLN A 182 -10.91 11.46 15.03
C GLN A 182 -11.55 10.98 16.34
N VAL A 183 -12.05 11.91 17.17
CA VAL A 183 -12.74 11.58 18.42
C VAL A 183 -14.06 10.84 18.16
N ALA A 184 -14.84 11.25 17.15
CA ALA A 184 -16.09 10.56 16.80
C ALA A 184 -15.83 9.11 16.33
N VAL A 185 -14.80 8.88 15.51
CA VAL A 185 -14.37 7.54 15.09
C VAL A 185 -13.87 6.75 16.29
N LEU A 186 -13.12 7.37 17.22
CA LEU A 186 -12.65 6.70 18.43
C LEU A 186 -13.81 6.29 19.34
N LEU A 187 -14.81 7.15 19.51
CA LEU A 187 -16.04 6.84 20.23
C LEU A 187 -16.86 5.74 19.53
N PHE A 188 -16.94 5.77 18.20
CA PHE A 188 -17.58 4.73 17.41
C PHE A 188 -16.87 3.38 17.53
N CYS A 189 -15.54 3.37 17.43
CA CYS A 189 -14.71 2.19 17.64
C CYS A 189 -14.81 1.69 19.08
N ASN A 190 -14.81 2.57 20.10
CA ASN A 190 -14.98 2.19 21.50
C ASN A 190 -16.37 1.59 21.77
N ARG A 191 -17.40 2.06 21.05
CA ARG A 191 -18.76 1.52 21.14
C ARG A 191 -18.87 0.11 20.54
N PHE A 192 -18.10 -0.21 19.50
CA PHE A 192 -18.11 -1.53 18.86
C PHE A 192 -17.04 -2.51 19.38
N VAL A 193 -15.92 -1.99 19.87
CA VAL A 193 -14.81 -2.76 20.45
C VAL A 193 -14.93 -2.65 21.97
N HIS A 194 -15.92 -3.36 22.52
CA HIS A 194 -16.04 -3.55 23.95
C HIS A 194 -14.90 -4.47 24.42
N ASN A 195 -13.73 -3.89 24.68
CA ASN A 195 -12.64 -4.55 25.40
C ASN A 195 -12.56 -3.90 26.79
N GLU A 196 -12.92 -4.65 27.83
CA GLU A 196 -12.86 -4.30 29.26
C GLU A 196 -11.44 -3.95 29.79
N LYS A 197 -10.44 -3.73 28.93
CA LYS A 197 -9.03 -3.53 29.34
C LYS A 197 -8.51 -2.09 29.25
N LEU A 198 -9.39 -1.09 29.12
CA LEU A 198 -8.98 0.32 29.11
C LEU A 198 -9.18 1.04 30.46
N THR A 199 -9.57 0.33 31.52
CA THR A 199 -9.86 0.92 32.84
C THR A 199 -8.63 1.09 33.76
N LEU A 200 -7.40 0.86 33.27
CA LEU A 200 -6.18 0.90 34.11
C LEU A 200 -5.25 2.11 33.85
N LEU A 201 -5.71 3.13 33.14
CA LEU A 201 -4.96 4.39 32.93
C LEU A 201 -5.82 5.62 33.28
N ARG A 202 -6.55 5.53 34.39
CA ARG A 202 -7.09 6.71 35.06
C ARG A 202 -6.43 6.86 36.41
#